data_AF-A0A2S2P246-F1
#
_entry.id   AF-A0A2S2P246-F1
#
_cell.length_a   1.000
_cell.length_b   1.000
_cell.length_c   1.000
_cell.angle_alpha   90.00
_cell.angle_beta   90.00
_cell.angle_gamma   90.00
#
_symmetry.space_group_name_H-M   'P 1'
#
loop_
_entity.id
_entity.type
_entity.pdbx_description
1 polymer ?
#
loop_
_entity_poly.entity_id
_entity_poly.type
_entity_poly.pdbx_seq_one_letter_code
_entity_poly.pdbx_strand_id
1 'polypeptide(L)'
;EHQVALNHTYALPAEGPRTPRNKFKNSSKRSEDEQLTRDEKRARNLNIPISVDDIINLPMDEFNERLSKYDLSESQLTLIRDIRRRGKNKVAAQNCRKRKLDQILSLADEVKQMKDRKFNLLQEREYLMTERMRVKTKYDLLYNHIFASLRDPDGNPYSPYTHTLREQPDGSVSIVPRNNGTQSDRNPRSKQHKDK
;
A
#
# COMPACT_ATOMS: atom_id res chain seq x y z
N GLU A 1 22.16 -3.94 -21.21
CA GLU A 1 21.08 -3.43 -20.35
C GLU A 1 21.16 -1.91 -20.34
N HIS A 2 20.06 -1.21 -20.65
CA HIS A 2 20.07 0.25 -20.70
C HIS A 2 19.81 0.80 -19.28
N GLN A 3 20.85 1.33 -18.63
CA GLN A 3 20.71 2.08 -17.38
C GLN A 3 20.04 3.43 -17.67
N VAL A 4 18.77 3.53 -17.32
CA VAL A 4 18.05 4.81 -17.29
C VAL A 4 18.48 5.52 -16.01
N ALA A 5 19.39 6.49 -16.13
CA ALA A 5 19.78 7.36 -15.03
C ALA A 5 18.57 8.24 -14.60
N LEU A 6 17.96 7.91 -13.47
CA LEU A 6 16.93 8.71 -12.82
C LEU A 6 17.57 9.96 -12.21
N ASN A 7 17.60 11.07 -12.95
CA ASN A 7 18.21 12.34 -12.52
C ASN A 7 17.41 13.13 -11.46
N HIS A 8 16.40 12.54 -10.82
CA HIS A 8 15.63 13.19 -9.75
C HIS A 8 15.49 12.27 -8.53
N THR A 9 16.40 12.47 -7.58
CA THR A 9 16.28 11.97 -6.21
C THR A 9 15.06 12.62 -5.56
N TYR A 10 13.97 11.86 -5.43
CA TYR A 10 12.87 12.23 -4.56
C TYR A 10 13.38 12.18 -3.13
N ALA A 11 13.75 13.34 -2.58
CA ALA A 11 14.11 13.43 -1.17
C ALA A 11 12.85 13.16 -0.35
N LEU A 12 12.75 11.94 0.19
CA LEU A 12 11.73 11.59 1.17
C LEU A 12 11.94 12.47 2.42
N PRO A 13 10.87 12.92 3.09
CA PRO A 13 11.01 13.58 4.38
C PRO A 13 11.75 12.63 5.31
N ALA A 14 12.90 13.05 5.83
CA ALA A 14 13.67 12.26 6.77
C ALA A 14 12.89 12.17 8.10
N GLU A 15 12.27 11.03 8.34
CA GLU A 15 11.75 10.63 9.66
C GLU A 15 12.94 10.32 10.57
N GLY A 16 13.40 11.32 11.31
CA GLY A 16 14.46 11.17 12.32
C GLY A 16 14.81 12.49 13.00
N PRO A 17 15.16 12.47 14.30
CA PRO A 17 15.45 13.69 15.06
C PRO A 17 16.70 14.36 14.48
N ARG A 18 16.51 15.54 13.88
CA ARG A 18 17.59 16.36 13.35
C ARG A 18 18.42 16.86 14.54
N THR A 19 19.64 16.35 14.68
CA THR A 19 20.61 16.97 15.59
C THR A 19 20.89 18.40 15.12
N PRO A 20 20.87 19.40 16.02
CA PRO A 20 21.12 20.78 15.63
C PRO A 20 22.60 20.93 15.28
N ARG A 21 22.87 21.04 13.98
CA ARG A 21 24.19 21.37 13.45
C ARG A 21 24.48 22.82 13.80
N ASN A 22 25.23 23.06 14.88
CA ASN A 22 25.68 24.37 15.34
C ASN A 22 26.35 25.14 14.19
N LYS A 23 25.59 26.03 13.54
CA LYS A 23 26.13 27.11 12.72
C LYS A 23 26.24 28.33 13.63
N PHE A 24 27.39 28.52 14.24
CA PHE A 24 27.82 29.85 14.65
C PHE A 24 27.86 30.72 13.38
N LYS A 25 26.89 31.62 13.23
CA LYS A 25 26.94 32.70 12.24
C LYS A 25 26.55 33.99 12.92
N ASN A 26 27.55 34.84 13.10
CA ASN A 26 27.47 36.24 13.48
C ASN A 26 26.20 36.90 12.91
N SER A 27 25.41 37.48 13.80
CA SER A 27 24.29 38.35 13.48
C SER A 27 24.81 39.70 12.97
N SER A 28 25.36 39.71 11.76
CA SER A 28 25.37 40.95 10.98
C SER A 28 23.97 41.11 10.39
N LYS A 29 23.32 42.25 10.64
CA LYS A 29 22.05 42.66 10.02
C LYS A 29 22.18 42.50 8.50
N ARG A 30 21.72 41.37 7.96
CA ARG A 30 21.53 41.23 6.52
C ARG A 30 20.44 42.22 6.15
N SER A 31 20.73 43.14 5.24
CA SER A 31 19.76 44.13 4.77
C SER A 31 18.51 43.39 4.27
N GLU A 32 17.33 43.99 4.43
CA GLU A 32 16.09 43.38 3.93
C GLU A 32 16.16 43.03 2.43
N ASP A 33 17.00 43.74 1.68
CA ASP A 33 17.28 43.46 0.27
C ASP A 33 18.02 42.15 0.00
N GLU A 34 18.73 41.60 0.99
CA GLU A 34 19.46 40.34 0.83
C GLU A 34 18.54 39.12 0.95
N GLN A 35 17.34 39.30 1.51
CA GLN A 35 16.35 38.23 1.69
C GLN A 35 15.32 38.15 0.56
N LEU A 36 15.26 39.15 -0.32
CA LEU A 36 14.28 39.20 -1.40
C LEU A 36 14.60 38.21 -2.51
N THR A 37 13.54 37.58 -3.00
CA THR A 37 13.56 36.80 -4.23
C THR A 37 13.89 37.68 -5.43
N ARG A 38 14.40 37.06 -6.50
CA ARG A 38 14.73 37.77 -7.75
C ARG A 38 13.54 38.57 -8.30
N ASP A 39 12.33 38.03 -8.20
CA ASP A 39 11.11 38.66 -8.69
C ASP A 39 10.70 39.85 -7.78
N GLU A 40 10.91 39.77 -6.47
CA GLU A 40 10.68 40.90 -5.55
C GLU A 40 11.64 42.07 -5.80
N LYS A 41 12.92 41.79 -6.04
CA LYS A 41 13.90 42.83 -6.40
C LYS A 41 13.51 43.54 -7.69
N ARG A 42 13.10 42.77 -8.70
CA ARG A 42 12.64 43.31 -9.99
C ARG A 42 11.36 44.11 -9.86
N ALA A 43 10.42 43.65 -9.04
CA ALA A 43 9.17 44.36 -8.78
C ALA A 43 9.42 45.72 -8.11
N ARG A 44 10.33 45.78 -7.12
CA ARG A 44 10.72 47.06 -6.49
C ARG A 44 11.42 48.01 -7.46
N ASN A 45 12.35 47.51 -8.28
CA ASN A 45 13.09 48.35 -9.23
C ASN A 45 12.20 49.01 -10.30
N LEU A 46 11.08 48.37 -10.63
CA LEU A 46 10.07 48.94 -11.53
C LEU A 46 8.90 49.57 -10.78
N ASN A 47 9.04 49.81 -9.47
CA ASN A 47 8.02 50.41 -8.60
C ASN A 47 6.63 49.79 -8.76
N ILE A 48 6.57 48.45 -8.86
CA ILE A 48 5.30 47.73 -8.97
C ILE A 48 4.52 47.89 -7.64
N PRO A 49 3.28 48.43 -7.67
CA PRO A 49 2.52 48.75 -6.47
C PRO A 49 1.79 47.54 -5.84
N ILE A 50 1.98 46.35 -6.39
CA ILE A 50 1.37 45.09 -5.96
C ILE A 50 2.47 44.12 -5.51
N SER A 51 2.24 43.42 -4.39
CA SER A 51 3.24 42.47 -3.87
C SER A 51 3.40 41.26 -4.78
N VAL A 52 4.59 40.63 -4.76
CA VAL A 52 4.83 39.42 -5.54
C VAL A 52 3.92 38.26 -5.10
N ASP A 53 3.59 38.19 -3.81
CA ASP A 53 2.69 37.16 -3.29
C ASP A 53 1.27 37.33 -3.85
N ASP A 54 0.74 38.54 -3.81
CA ASP A 54 -0.58 38.87 -4.37
C ASP A 54 -0.63 38.60 -5.89
N ILE A 55 0.44 38.97 -6.61
CA ILE A 55 0.56 38.69 -8.05
C ILE A 55 0.40 37.20 -8.33
N ILE A 56 0.93 36.32 -7.47
CA ILE A 56 0.90 34.86 -7.67
C ILE A 56 -0.41 34.24 -7.19
N ASN A 57 -0.90 34.66 -6.02
CA ASN A 57 -1.95 33.97 -5.28
C ASN A 57 -3.35 34.47 -5.58
N LEU A 58 -3.53 35.75 -5.93
CA LEU A 58 -4.86 36.30 -6.16
C LEU A 58 -5.60 35.62 -7.34
N PRO A 59 -6.92 35.39 -7.18
CA PRO A 59 -7.78 34.96 -8.27
C PRO A 59 -7.84 36.03 -9.37
N MET A 60 -8.27 35.66 -10.59
CA MET A 60 -8.25 36.57 -11.74
C MET A 60 -9.00 37.88 -11.50
N ASP A 61 -10.19 37.78 -10.92
CA ASP A 61 -11.08 38.94 -10.76
C ASP A 61 -10.50 39.96 -9.79
N GLU A 62 -10.07 39.51 -8.61
CA GLU A 62 -9.42 40.35 -7.59
C GLU A 62 -8.07 40.89 -8.08
N PHE A 63 -7.29 40.06 -8.78
CA PHE A 63 -6.03 40.47 -9.38
C PHE A 63 -6.24 41.59 -10.41
N ASN A 64 -7.24 41.47 -11.28
CA ASN A 64 -7.55 42.48 -12.29
C ASN A 64 -8.09 43.77 -11.66
N GLU A 65 -8.95 43.66 -10.64
CA GLU A 65 -9.45 44.82 -9.89
C GLU A 65 -8.32 45.57 -9.17
N ARG A 66 -7.33 44.84 -8.65
CA ARG A 66 -6.15 45.45 -8.05
C ARG A 66 -5.28 46.14 -9.10
N LEU A 67 -5.12 45.52 -10.27
CA LEU A 67 -4.32 46.04 -11.37
C LEU A 67 -4.94 47.31 -11.97
N SER A 68 -6.27 47.39 -12.09
CA SER A 68 -6.97 48.53 -12.69
C SER A 68 -6.92 49.82 -11.86
N LYS A 69 -6.43 49.77 -10.61
CA LYS A 69 -6.26 50.94 -9.73
C LYS A 69 -5.00 51.74 -10.04
N TYR A 70 -4.13 51.25 -10.93
CA TYR A 70 -2.84 51.83 -11.24
C TYR A 70 -2.63 51.97 -12.75
N ASP A 71 -2.10 53.12 -13.17
CA ASP A 71 -1.63 53.31 -14.54
C ASP A 71 -0.23 52.71 -14.70
N LEU A 72 -0.17 51.48 -15.19
CA LEU A 72 1.07 50.71 -15.33
C LEU A 72 1.57 50.73 -16.79
N SER A 73 2.89 50.84 -16.95
CA SER A 73 3.55 50.75 -18.24
C SER A 73 3.54 49.32 -18.79
N GLU A 74 3.73 49.17 -20.11
CA GLU A 74 3.79 47.86 -20.76
C GLU A 74 4.91 46.96 -20.22
N SER A 75 6.05 47.55 -19.84
CA SER A 75 7.16 46.80 -19.23
C SER A 75 6.82 46.28 -17.84
N GLN A 76 6.09 47.07 -17.03
CA GLN A 76 5.57 46.64 -15.72
C GLN A 76 4.55 45.51 -15.89
N LEU A 77 3.56 45.69 -16.79
CA LEU A 77 2.54 44.68 -17.07
C LEU A 77 3.16 43.36 -17.53
N THR A 78 4.16 43.43 -18.40
CA THR A 78 4.90 42.26 -18.87
C THR A 78 5.59 41.55 -17.71
N LEU A 79 6.30 42.28 -16.84
CA LEU A 79 6.93 41.69 -15.66
C LEU A 79 5.91 41.04 -14.73
N ILE A 80 4.78 41.68 -14.46
CA ILE A 80 3.73 41.15 -13.56
C ILE A 80 3.21 39.80 -14.08
N ARG A 81 2.87 39.71 -15.38
CA ARG A 81 2.42 38.45 -15.99
C ARG A 81 3.47 37.36 -15.85
N ASP A 82 4.73 37.73 -16.04
CA ASP A 82 5.86 36.82 -15.96
C ASP A 82 6.12 36.28 -14.54
N ILE A 83 6.03 37.16 -13.54
CA ILE A 83 6.10 36.80 -12.12
C ILE A 83 4.97 35.81 -11.80
N ARG A 84 3.73 36.13 -12.17
CA ARG A 84 2.57 35.27 -11.93
C ARG A 84 2.72 33.90 -12.59
N ARG A 85 3.10 33.87 -13.86
CA ARG A 85 3.34 32.63 -14.62
C ARG A 85 4.41 31.76 -13.96
N ARG A 86 5.55 32.34 -13.57
CA ARG A 86 6.63 31.63 -12.86
C ARG A 86 6.17 31.11 -11.50
N GLY A 87 5.48 31.94 -10.71
CA GLY A 87 4.96 31.56 -9.40
C GLY A 87 3.97 30.40 -9.48
N LYS A 88 2.98 30.48 -10.38
CA LYS A 88 2.03 29.39 -10.62
C LYS A 88 2.73 28.10 -11.08
N ASN A 89 3.72 28.19 -11.98
CA ASN A 89 4.49 27.02 -12.41
C ASN A 89 5.27 26.38 -11.25
N LYS A 90 5.91 27.20 -10.40
CA LYS A 90 6.60 26.73 -9.19
C LYS A 90 5.66 25.94 -8.27
N VAL A 91 4.46 26.46 -8.00
CA VAL A 91 3.45 25.77 -7.18
C VAL A 91 2.95 24.50 -7.88
N ALA A 92 2.68 24.55 -9.17
CA ALA A 92 2.24 23.38 -9.94
C ALA A 92 3.28 22.26 -9.94
N ALA A 93 4.57 22.60 -10.09
CA ALA A 93 5.67 21.64 -10.02
C ALA A 93 5.79 21.03 -8.62
N GLN A 94 5.63 21.83 -7.55
CA GLN A 94 5.60 21.33 -6.18
C GLN A 94 4.42 20.38 -5.95
N ASN A 95 3.21 20.75 -6.37
CA ASN A 95 2.03 19.91 -6.24
C ASN A 95 2.13 18.62 -7.08
N CYS A 96 2.76 18.68 -8.26
CA CYS A 96 3.05 17.51 -9.07
C CYS A 96 4.01 16.55 -8.35
N ARG A 97 5.12 17.07 -7.81
CA ARG A 97 6.09 16.29 -7.02
C ARG A 97 5.45 15.70 -5.76
N LYS A 98 4.66 16.49 -5.04
CA LYS A 98 3.91 16.05 -3.85
C LYS A 98 2.98 14.89 -4.19
N ARG A 99 2.10 15.05 -5.18
CA ARG A 99 1.18 13.98 -5.62
C ARG A 99 1.94 12.72 -6.03
N LYS A 100 3.06 12.85 -6.74
CA LYS A 100 3.86 11.69 -7.14
C LYS A 100 4.47 10.97 -5.93
N LEU A 101 4.94 11.71 -4.93
CA LEU A 101 5.47 11.16 -3.70
C LEU A 101 4.37 10.50 -2.86
N ASP A 102 3.21 11.13 -2.74
CA ASP A 102 2.03 10.57 -2.06
C ASP A 102 1.60 9.23 -2.70
N GLN A 103 1.60 9.15 -4.03
CA GLN A 103 1.33 7.90 -4.76
C GLN A 103 2.37 6.81 -4.46
N ILE A 104 3.66 7.16 -4.45
CA ILE A 104 4.73 6.21 -4.13
C ILE A 104 4.55 5.67 -2.70
N LEU A 105 4.25 6.55 -1.74
CA LEU A 105 4.03 6.15 -0.35
C LEU A 105 2.78 5.28 -0.17
N SER A 106 1.66 5.62 -0.82
CA SER A 106 0.44 4.80 -0.81
C SER A 106 0.72 3.40 -1.33
N LEU A 107 1.38 3.29 -2.49
CA LEU A 107 1.72 2.00 -3.08
C LEU A 107 2.70 1.19 -2.20
N ALA A 108 3.66 1.86 -1.56
CA ALA A 108 4.57 1.20 -0.64
C ALA A 108 3.83 0.61 0.57
N ASP A 109 2.86 1.34 1.11
CA ASP A 109 2.04 0.87 2.22
C ASP A 109 1.10 -0.27 1.81
N GLU A 110 0.44 -0.18 0.64
CA GLU A 110 -0.37 -1.26 0.09
C GLU A 110 0.44 -2.56 -0.09
N VAL A 111 1.65 -2.46 -0.65
CA VAL A 111 2.56 -3.62 -0.79
C VAL A 111 2.92 -4.21 0.56
N LYS A 112 3.17 -3.37 1.57
CA LYS A 112 3.47 -3.82 2.94
C LYS A 112 2.27 -4.56 3.54
N GLN A 113 1.08 -3.96 3.49
CA GLN A 113 -0.16 -4.58 3.98
C GLN A 113 -0.43 -5.94 3.31
N MET A 114 -0.20 -6.04 2.00
CA MET A 114 -0.37 -7.29 1.25
C MET A 114 0.64 -8.37 1.68
N LYS A 115 1.89 -7.99 1.97
CA LYS A 115 2.91 -8.91 2.51
C LYS A 115 2.54 -9.41 3.90
N ASP A 116 2.11 -8.51 4.78
CA ASP A 116 1.72 -8.84 6.15
C ASP A 116 0.49 -9.77 6.15
N ARG A 117 -0.51 -9.47 5.30
CA ARG A 117 -1.69 -10.33 5.12
C ARG A 117 -1.31 -11.71 4.60
N LYS A 118 -0.43 -11.79 3.60
CA LYS A 118 0.06 -13.08 3.07
C LYS A 118 0.76 -13.88 4.16
N PHE A 119 1.59 -13.24 4.97
CA PHE A 119 2.30 -13.89 6.07
C PHE A 119 1.33 -14.47 7.10
N ASN A 120 0.33 -13.70 7.53
CA ASN A 120 -0.68 -14.16 8.48
C ASN A 120 -1.50 -15.35 7.93
N LEU A 121 -1.93 -15.29 6.68
CA LEU A 121 -2.66 -16.39 6.03
C LEU A 121 -1.81 -17.66 5.91
N LEU A 122 -0.50 -17.53 5.69
CA LEU A 122 0.40 -18.69 5.67
C LEU A 122 0.51 -19.33 7.06
N GLN A 123 0.63 -18.53 8.12
CA GLN A 123 0.65 -19.07 9.49
C GLN A 123 -0.65 -19.77 9.84
N GLU A 124 -1.79 -19.15 9.53
CA GLU A 124 -3.11 -19.73 9.77
C GLU A 124 -3.28 -21.06 9.01
N ARG A 125 -2.81 -21.12 7.76
CA ARG A 125 -2.80 -22.36 6.97
C ARG A 125 -2.00 -23.47 7.66
N GLU A 126 -0.79 -23.17 8.14
CA GLU A 126 0.04 -24.17 8.81
C GLU A 126 -0.58 -24.64 10.13
N TYR A 127 -1.18 -23.73 10.89
CA TYR A 127 -1.95 -24.06 12.09
C TYR A 127 -3.12 -25.01 11.77
N LEU A 128 -3.95 -24.66 10.80
CA LEU A 128 -5.09 -25.47 10.38
C LEU A 128 -4.68 -26.84 9.84
N MET A 129 -3.55 -26.92 9.12
CA MET A 129 -3.01 -28.20 8.64
C MET A 129 -2.57 -29.09 9.81
N THR A 130 -1.94 -28.51 10.83
CA THR A 130 -1.54 -29.22 12.05
C THR A 130 -2.77 -29.73 12.81
N GLU A 131 -3.78 -28.88 13.01
CA GLU A 131 -5.01 -29.28 13.70
C GLU A 131 -5.79 -30.33 12.91
N ARG A 132 -5.87 -30.20 11.58
CA ARG A 132 -6.48 -31.21 10.72
C ARG A 132 -5.76 -32.56 10.87
N MET A 133 -4.43 -32.57 10.86
CA MET A 133 -3.67 -33.80 11.06
C MET A 133 -3.93 -34.39 12.44
N ARG A 134 -3.94 -33.57 13.50
CA ARG A 134 -4.23 -34.00 14.87
C ARG A 134 -5.61 -34.65 14.99
N VAL A 135 -6.65 -34.03 14.42
CA VAL A 135 -8.02 -34.57 14.45
C VAL A 135 -8.11 -35.84 13.61
N LYS A 136 -7.49 -35.87 12.42
CA LYS A 136 -7.44 -37.06 11.58
C LYS A 136 -6.78 -38.24 12.29
N THR A 137 -5.63 -38.04 12.93
CA THR A 137 -4.95 -39.10 13.70
C THR A 137 -5.84 -39.61 14.83
N LYS A 138 -6.51 -38.73 15.58
CA LYS A 138 -7.45 -39.15 16.63
C LYS A 138 -8.63 -39.95 16.07
N TYR A 139 -9.18 -39.52 14.94
CA TYR A 139 -10.23 -40.25 14.25
C TYR A 139 -9.75 -41.64 13.80
N ASP A 140 -8.60 -41.73 13.14
CA ASP A 140 -8.05 -43.00 12.66
C ASP A 140 -7.78 -43.96 13.84
N LEU A 141 -7.28 -43.47 14.98
CA LEU A 141 -7.10 -44.27 16.19
C LEU A 141 -8.43 -44.81 16.72
N LEU A 142 -9.45 -43.96 16.87
CA LEU A 142 -10.76 -44.36 17.35
C LEU A 142 -11.44 -45.34 16.39
N TYR A 143 -11.36 -45.05 15.09
CA TYR A 143 -11.93 -45.89 14.04
C TYR A 143 -11.32 -47.29 14.08
N ASN A 144 -9.98 -47.39 14.11
CA ASN A 144 -9.30 -48.68 14.21
C ASN A 144 -9.63 -49.40 15.52
N HIS A 145 -9.74 -48.68 16.64
CA HIS A 145 -10.12 -49.27 17.92
C HIS A 145 -11.53 -49.88 17.89
N ILE A 146 -12.50 -49.19 17.29
CA ILE A 146 -13.87 -49.70 17.12
C ILE A 146 -13.87 -50.95 16.23
N PHE A 147 -13.17 -50.94 15.10
CA PHE A 147 -13.08 -52.12 14.24
C PHE A 147 -12.41 -53.32 14.93
N ALA A 148 -11.38 -53.06 15.76
CA ALA A 148 -10.73 -54.10 16.55
C ALA A 148 -11.62 -54.68 17.67
N SER A 149 -12.66 -53.97 18.12
CA SER A 149 -13.59 -54.45 19.15
C SER A 149 -14.84 -55.13 18.58
N LEU A 150 -15.25 -54.79 17.36
CA LEU A 150 -16.37 -55.43 16.67
C LEU A 150 -16.01 -56.87 16.26
N ARG A 151 -16.98 -57.78 16.33
CA ARG A 151 -16.83 -59.20 15.99
C ARG A 151 -17.88 -59.63 14.98
N ASP A 152 -17.46 -60.40 13.98
CA ASP A 152 -18.37 -61.05 13.04
C ASP A 152 -19.07 -62.26 13.70
N PRO A 153 -20.06 -62.89 13.03
CA PRO A 153 -20.75 -64.06 13.58
C PRO A 153 -19.84 -65.25 13.91
N ASP A 154 -18.67 -65.32 13.27
CA ASP A 154 -17.66 -66.37 13.48
C ASP A 154 -16.65 -65.99 14.60
N GLY A 155 -16.81 -64.82 15.23
CA GLY A 155 -15.97 -64.34 16.32
C GLY A 155 -14.66 -63.68 15.89
N ASN A 156 -14.45 -63.39 14.60
CA ASN A 156 -13.28 -62.67 14.10
C ASN A 156 -13.49 -61.16 14.14
N PRO A 157 -12.42 -60.35 14.33
CA PRO A 157 -12.53 -58.90 14.31
C PRO A 157 -12.82 -58.37 12.90
N TYR A 158 -13.69 -57.35 12.80
CA TYR A 158 -13.92 -56.67 11.53
C TYR A 158 -12.70 -55.85 11.11
N SER A 159 -12.39 -55.88 9.81
CA SER A 159 -11.29 -55.09 9.24
C SER A 159 -11.79 -53.75 8.67
N PRO A 160 -11.16 -52.61 9.00
CA PRO A 160 -11.49 -51.29 8.46
C PRO A 160 -11.14 -51.14 6.97
N TYR A 161 -10.44 -52.12 6.39
CA TYR A 161 -10.12 -52.16 4.95
C TYR A 161 -11.26 -52.79 4.14
N THR A 162 -11.99 -53.74 4.72
CA THR A 162 -13.05 -54.49 4.04
C THR A 162 -14.45 -54.02 4.42
N HIS A 163 -14.60 -53.33 5.56
CA HIS A 163 -15.88 -52.86 6.07
C HIS A 163 -15.79 -51.40 6.52
N THR A 164 -16.93 -50.70 6.50
CA THR A 164 -17.07 -49.31 6.92
C THR A 164 -18.30 -49.13 7.79
N LEU A 165 -18.25 -48.20 8.75
CA LEU A 165 -19.40 -47.81 9.56
C LEU A 165 -20.25 -46.79 8.79
N ARG A 166 -21.57 -47.01 8.74
CA ARG A 166 -22.54 -46.12 8.10
C ARG A 166 -23.65 -45.75 9.06
N GLU A 167 -23.90 -44.45 9.20
CA GLU A 167 -25.05 -43.94 9.92
C GLU A 167 -26.31 -44.11 9.06
N GLN A 168 -27.35 -44.65 9.67
CA GLN A 168 -28.68 -44.82 9.09
C GLN A 168 -29.53 -43.56 9.37
N PRO A 169 -30.62 -43.34 8.60
CA PRO A 169 -31.48 -42.16 8.79
C PRO A 169 -32.11 -42.02 10.18
N ASP A 170 -32.15 -43.10 10.95
CA ASP A 170 -32.62 -43.16 12.33
C ASP A 170 -31.52 -42.86 13.38
N GLY A 171 -30.30 -42.53 12.92
CA GLY A 171 -29.14 -42.27 13.77
C GLY A 171 -28.42 -43.53 14.27
N SER A 172 -28.86 -44.74 13.90
CA SER A 172 -28.18 -45.98 14.24
C SER A 172 -26.97 -46.22 13.33
N VAL A 173 -25.93 -46.89 13.84
CA VAL A 173 -24.70 -47.17 13.07
C VAL A 173 -24.68 -48.64 12.67
N SER A 174 -24.54 -48.91 11.37
CA SER A 174 -24.40 -50.26 10.80
C SER A 174 -23.02 -50.47 10.17
N ILE A 175 -22.55 -51.71 10.19
CA ILE A 175 -21.32 -52.11 9.50
C ILE A 175 -21.73 -52.54 8.08
N VAL A 176 -21.14 -51.92 7.06
CA VAL A 176 -21.39 -52.25 5.65
C VAL A 176 -20.09 -52.61 4.95
N PRO A 177 -20.07 -53.61 4.04
CA PRO A 177 -18.91 -53.92 3.23
C PRO A 177 -18.45 -52.72 2.41
N ARG A 178 -17.14 -52.57 2.28
CA ARG A 178 -16.51 -51.48 1.52
C ARG A 178 -16.44 -51.88 0.04
N ASN A 179 -17.16 -51.17 -0.83
CA ASN A 179 -16.97 -51.32 -2.27
C ASN A 179 -15.59 -50.75 -2.67
N ASN A 180 -14.72 -51.57 -3.28
CA ASN A 180 -13.38 -51.18 -3.76
C ASN A 180 -13.35 -50.05 -4.81
N GLY A 181 -14.50 -49.48 -5.19
CA GLY A 181 -14.64 -48.46 -6.24
C GLY A 181 -14.52 -47.00 -5.80
N THR A 182 -14.29 -46.69 -4.52
CA THR A 182 -14.28 -45.27 -4.02
C THR A 182 -12.92 -44.82 -3.47
N GLN A 183 -11.83 -45.47 -3.87
CA GLN A 183 -10.47 -45.10 -3.46
C GLN A 183 -9.80 -44.10 -4.42
N SER A 184 -10.55 -43.31 -5.17
CA SER A 184 -10.00 -42.33 -6.13
C SER A 184 -10.39 -40.88 -5.86
N ASP A 185 -10.59 -40.44 -4.61
CA ASP A 185 -10.69 -39.00 -4.34
C ASP A 185 -10.37 -38.57 -2.90
N ARG A 186 -9.22 -39.02 -2.37
CA ARG A 186 -8.67 -38.49 -1.10
C ARG A 186 -7.59 -37.42 -1.31
N ASN A 187 -7.63 -36.65 -2.42
CA ASN A 187 -6.73 -35.52 -2.59
C ASN A 187 -7.23 -34.42 -3.56
N PRO A 188 -7.94 -33.35 -3.11
CA PRO A 188 -8.21 -32.21 -3.95
C PRO A 188 -7.08 -31.16 -3.81
N ARG A 189 -5.91 -31.42 -4.37
CA ARG A 189 -4.86 -30.39 -4.56
C ARG A 189 -4.02 -30.64 -5.81
N SER A 190 -4.61 -30.34 -6.97
CA SER A 190 -3.87 -29.97 -8.19
C SER A 190 -4.80 -29.39 -9.25
N LYS A 191 -5.33 -28.18 -9.03
CA LYS A 191 -5.67 -27.30 -10.15
C LYS A 191 -4.61 -26.21 -10.21
N GLN A 192 -3.62 -26.44 -11.07
CA GLN A 192 -2.70 -25.40 -11.52
C GLN A 192 -3.52 -24.29 -12.18
N HIS A 193 -3.39 -23.07 -11.69
CA HIS A 193 -3.77 -21.88 -12.43
C HIS A 193 -2.87 -21.83 -13.67
N LYS A 194 -3.48 -21.95 -14.85
CA LYS A 194 -2.83 -21.64 -16.12
C LYS A 194 -3.09 -20.15 -16.35
N ASP A 195 -2.04 -19.35 -16.27
CA ASP A 195 -2.04 -17.93 -16.62
C ASP A 195 -2.50 -17.74 -18.08
N LYS A 196 -3.27 -16.67 -18.29
CA LYS A 196 -3.42 -15.96 -19.57
C LYS A 196 -3.31 -14.48 -19.28
#